data_AF-A0A379GH77-F1
#
_entry.id   AF-A0A379GH77-F1
#
_cell.length_a   1.000
_cell.length_b   1.000
_cell.length_c   1.000
_cell.angle_alpha   90.00
_cell.angle_beta   90.00
_cell.angle_gamma   90.00
#
_symmetry.space_group_name_H-M   'P 1'
#
loop_
_entity.id
_entity.type
_entity.pdbx_description
1 polymer ?
#
loop_
_entity_poly.entity_id
_entity_poly.type
_entity_poly.pdbx_seq_one_letter_code
_entity_poly.pdbx_strand_id
1 'polypeptide(L)'
;MNRRSFLTSSSLVIGGLSLSSFVSAAYAAETSNPKQLFNAENPLLLNFNENSLGMSSNAKQAIIDALPHAFRYPDDARSALISALGEEFKLSDKHITLGNGSSETIQAAVQYVANKAQKQVKRHS
;
A
#
# COMPACT_ATOMS: atom_id res chain seq x y z
N MET A 1 -11.92 -63.05 -29.78
CA MET A 1 -11.90 -61.74 -29.09
C MET A 1 -13.16 -61.58 -28.25
N ASN A 2 -13.05 -61.27 -26.96
CA ASN A 2 -14.18 -61.23 -26.03
C ASN A 2 -14.72 -59.79 -25.90
N ARG A 3 -16.02 -59.56 -26.09
CA ARG A 3 -16.63 -58.21 -26.14
C ARG A 3 -16.38 -57.40 -24.86
N ARG A 4 -16.33 -58.09 -23.71
CA ARG A 4 -15.99 -57.49 -22.41
C ARG A 4 -14.57 -56.95 -22.37
N SER A 5 -13.60 -57.70 -22.89
CA SER A 5 -12.20 -57.26 -22.96
C SER A 5 -12.05 -56.05 -23.87
N PHE A 6 -12.79 -55.98 -24.98
CA PHE A 6 -12.76 -54.82 -25.88
C PHE A 6 -13.33 -53.56 -25.22
N LEU A 7 -14.48 -53.68 -24.53
CA LEU A 7 -15.10 -52.56 -23.81
C LEU A 7 -14.22 -52.07 -22.66
N THR A 8 -13.66 -52.97 -21.85
CA THR A 8 -12.75 -52.61 -20.74
C THR A 8 -11.47 -51.94 -21.23
N SER A 9 -10.85 -52.44 -22.30
CA SER A 9 -9.66 -51.82 -22.87
C SER A 9 -9.95 -50.44 -23.45
N SER A 10 -11.12 -50.25 -24.08
CA SER A 10 -11.52 -48.96 -24.65
C SER A 10 -11.76 -47.91 -23.56
N SER A 11 -12.41 -48.26 -22.45
CA SER A 11 -12.65 -47.33 -21.35
C SER A 11 -11.38 -46.97 -20.57
N LEU A 12 -10.39 -47.87 -20.46
CA LEU A 12 -9.09 -47.54 -19.88
C LEU A 12 -8.31 -46.54 -20.75
N VAL A 13 -8.36 -46.69 -22.08
CA VAL A 13 -7.72 -45.73 -23.00
C VAL A 13 -8.38 -44.37 -22.93
N ILE A 14 -9.71 -44.30 -22.95
CA ILE A 14 -10.46 -43.04 -22.84
C ILE A 14 -10.21 -42.37 -21.47
N GLY A 15 -10.23 -43.15 -20.39
CA GLY A 15 -9.90 -42.66 -19.04
C GLY A 15 -8.50 -42.07 -18.96
N GLY A 16 -7.49 -42.80 -19.48
CA GLY A 16 -6.10 -42.34 -19.52
C GLY A 16 -5.89 -41.06 -20.35
N LEU A 17 -6.54 -40.95 -21.50
CA LEU A 17 -6.47 -39.77 -22.38
C LEU A 17 -7.20 -38.55 -21.80
N SER A 18 -8.31 -38.77 -21.09
CA SER A 18 -9.01 -37.68 -20.41
C SER A 18 -8.15 -37.12 -19.27
N LEU A 19 -7.57 -38.00 -18.44
CA LEU A 19 -6.71 -37.62 -17.32
C LEU A 19 -5.44 -36.91 -17.78
N SER A 20 -4.81 -37.37 -18.87
CA SER A 20 -3.62 -36.70 -19.41
C SER A 20 -3.93 -35.27 -19.87
N SER A 21 -5.09 -35.05 -20.51
CA SER A 21 -5.52 -33.72 -20.96
C SER A 21 -5.81 -32.79 -19.78
N PHE A 22 -6.44 -33.29 -18.71
CA PHE A 22 -6.67 -32.51 -17.48
C PHE A 22 -5.37 -32.16 -16.74
N VAL A 23 -4.43 -33.11 -16.64
CA VAL A 23 -3.13 -32.89 -15.99
C VAL A 23 -2.30 -31.87 -16.79
N SER A 24 -2.28 -31.98 -18.13
CA SER A 24 -1.61 -30.99 -18.99
C SER A 24 -2.24 -29.60 -18.89
N ALA A 25 -3.57 -29.50 -18.81
CA ALA A 25 -4.27 -28.22 -18.65
C ALA A 25 -4.01 -27.58 -17.28
N ALA A 26 -4.01 -28.37 -16.20
CA ALA A 26 -3.71 -27.88 -14.85
C ALA A 26 -2.25 -27.41 -14.73
N TYR A 27 -1.30 -28.16 -15.29
CA TYR A 27 0.12 -27.78 -15.31
C TYR A 27 0.39 -26.53 -16.19
N ALA A 28 -0.32 -26.39 -17.31
CA ALA A 28 -0.28 -25.18 -18.15
C ALA A 28 -0.92 -23.96 -17.45
N ALA A 29 -1.98 -24.17 -16.66
CA ALA A 29 -2.60 -23.08 -15.90
C ALA A 29 -1.69 -22.56 -14.77
N GLU A 30 -0.94 -23.44 -14.09
CA GLU A 30 0.03 -23.04 -13.05
C GLU A 30 1.18 -22.19 -13.61
N THR A 31 1.58 -22.43 -14.85
CA THR A 31 2.67 -21.69 -15.54
C THR A 31 2.20 -20.41 -16.24
N SER A 32 0.89 -20.18 -16.30
CA SER A 32 0.29 -19.01 -16.95
C SER A 32 0.34 -17.72 -16.12
N ASN A 33 0.80 -17.79 -14.87
CA ASN A 33 1.16 -16.58 -14.14
C ASN A 33 2.46 -16.05 -14.74
N PRO A 34 2.45 -14.94 -15.51
CA PRO A 34 3.68 -14.39 -16.03
C PRO A 34 4.59 -14.10 -14.85
N LYS A 35 5.76 -14.75 -14.79
CA LYS A 35 6.80 -14.37 -13.83
C LYS A 35 7.08 -12.89 -14.07
N GLN A 36 6.69 -12.04 -13.13
CA GLN A 36 6.94 -10.62 -13.20
C GLN A 36 8.45 -10.45 -13.14
N LEU A 37 9.06 -10.17 -14.30
CA LEU A 37 10.49 -9.99 -14.41
C LEU A 37 10.81 -8.59 -13.90
N PHE A 38 11.37 -8.52 -12.70
CA PHE A 38 11.94 -7.29 -12.16
C PHE A 38 13.34 -7.10 -12.76
N ASN A 39 13.59 -5.94 -13.33
CA ASN A 39 14.88 -5.56 -13.90
C ASN A 39 15.20 -4.10 -13.53
N ALA A 40 16.25 -3.53 -14.11
CA ALA A 40 16.63 -2.14 -13.83
C ALA A 40 15.57 -1.14 -14.34
N GLU A 41 14.84 -1.48 -15.41
CA GLU A 41 13.81 -0.65 -16.03
C GLU A 41 12.46 -0.74 -15.30
N ASN A 42 12.19 -1.85 -14.61
CA ASN A 42 10.99 -2.11 -13.82
C ASN A 42 11.37 -2.77 -12.49
N PRO A 43 11.99 -1.99 -11.57
CA PRO A 43 12.45 -2.52 -10.30
C PRO A 43 11.27 -2.79 -9.36
N LEU A 44 11.45 -3.78 -8.47
CA LEU A 44 10.56 -3.97 -7.34
C LEU A 44 10.94 -2.95 -6.23
N LEU A 45 10.09 -1.94 -6.02
CA LEU A 45 10.34 -0.84 -5.09
C LEU A 45 10.04 -1.27 -3.63
N LEU A 46 11.08 -1.59 -2.86
CA LEU A 46 10.99 -2.05 -1.46
C LEU A 46 11.89 -1.27 -0.48
N ASN A 47 12.45 -0.14 -0.91
CA ASN A 47 13.53 0.55 -0.22
C ASN A 47 13.12 1.79 0.60
N PHE A 48 11.87 2.24 0.50
CA PHE A 48 11.39 3.47 1.16
C PHE A 48 10.21 3.27 2.11
N ASN A 49 9.87 2.02 2.46
CA ASN A 49 8.75 1.67 3.36
C ASN A 49 7.39 2.22 2.88
N GLU A 50 7.21 2.34 1.57
CA GLU A 50 5.93 2.75 0.98
C GLU A 50 4.90 1.61 1.07
N ASN A 51 3.62 1.96 1.18
CA ASN A 51 2.56 0.96 1.16
C ASN A 51 2.29 0.49 -0.27
N SER A 52 2.68 -0.75 -0.60
CA SER A 52 2.49 -1.34 -1.94
C SER A 52 1.02 -1.54 -2.34
N LEU A 53 0.08 -1.51 -1.38
CA LEU A 53 -1.37 -1.54 -1.69
C LEU A 53 -1.89 -0.18 -2.19
N GLY A 54 -1.10 0.88 -2.03
CA GLY A 54 -1.49 2.24 -2.35
C GLY A 54 -2.48 2.84 -1.36
N MET A 55 -3.15 3.90 -1.82
CA MET A 55 -4.15 4.65 -1.06
C MET A 55 -5.49 3.92 -1.01
N SER A 56 -6.22 4.02 0.11
CA SER A 56 -7.58 3.47 0.20
C SER A 56 -8.52 4.13 -0.82
N SER A 57 -9.56 3.41 -1.26
CA SER A 57 -10.55 3.92 -2.21
C SER A 57 -11.22 5.21 -1.72
N ASN A 58 -11.55 5.27 -0.43
CA ASN A 58 -12.18 6.43 0.19
C ASN A 58 -11.24 7.65 0.21
N ALA A 59 -9.96 7.45 0.54
CA ALA A 59 -8.99 8.54 0.54
C ALA A 59 -8.71 9.04 -0.89
N LYS A 60 -8.63 8.13 -1.86
CA LYS A 60 -8.47 8.48 -3.28
C LYS A 60 -9.65 9.34 -3.76
N GLN A 61 -10.88 8.96 -3.43
CA GLN A 61 -12.06 9.72 -3.81
C GLN A 61 -12.09 11.09 -3.14
N ALA A 62 -11.79 11.17 -1.84
CA ALA A 62 -11.74 12.43 -1.10
C ALA A 62 -10.73 13.43 -1.72
N ILE A 63 -9.58 12.95 -2.20
CA ILE A 63 -8.62 13.80 -2.93
C ILE A 63 -9.24 14.31 -4.24
N ILE A 64 -9.83 13.43 -5.03
CA ILE A 64 -10.48 13.81 -6.30
C ILE A 64 -11.55 14.89 -6.07
N ASP A 65 -12.36 14.72 -5.03
CA ASP A 65 -13.43 15.65 -4.67
C ASP A 65 -12.88 17.00 -4.16
N ALA A 66 -11.69 17.01 -3.53
CA ALA A 66 -11.04 18.22 -3.04
C ALA A 66 -10.28 19.01 -4.13
N LEU A 67 -9.86 18.36 -5.23
CA LEU A 67 -9.05 19.00 -6.29
C LEU A 67 -9.66 20.30 -6.86
N PRO A 68 -10.98 20.40 -7.14
CA PRO A 68 -11.57 21.63 -7.63
C PRO A 68 -11.38 22.84 -6.71
N HIS A 69 -11.15 22.61 -5.41
CA HIS A 69 -10.98 23.66 -4.39
C HIS A 69 -9.52 23.92 -4.01
N ALA A 70 -8.56 23.19 -4.59
CA ALA A 70 -7.14 23.25 -4.23
C ALA A 70 -6.43 24.59 -4.54
N PHE A 71 -7.15 25.54 -5.16
CA PHE A 71 -6.67 26.91 -5.41
C PHE A 71 -6.83 27.84 -4.18
N ARG A 72 -7.39 27.34 -3.08
CA ARG A 72 -7.57 28.07 -1.80
C ARG A 72 -6.68 27.47 -0.71
N TYR A 73 -6.32 28.29 0.26
CA TYR A 73 -5.61 27.80 1.45
C TYR A 73 -6.49 26.81 2.23
N PRO A 74 -5.92 25.70 2.73
CA PRO A 74 -6.68 24.61 3.32
C PRO A 74 -6.98 24.82 4.82
N ASP A 75 -7.19 26.05 5.28
CA ASP A 75 -7.27 26.38 6.70
C ASP A 75 -8.43 25.64 7.40
N ASP A 76 -9.61 25.62 6.77
CA ASP A 76 -10.78 24.91 7.28
C ASP A 76 -10.55 23.40 7.32
N ALA A 77 -9.96 22.83 6.26
CA ALA A 77 -9.61 21.41 6.20
C ALA A 77 -8.57 21.03 7.25
N ARG A 78 -7.60 21.93 7.52
CA ARG A 78 -6.59 21.78 8.56
C ARG A 78 -7.24 21.73 9.94
N SER A 79 -8.17 22.65 10.21
CA SER A 79 -8.92 22.68 11.47
C SER A 79 -9.75 21.40 11.65
N ALA A 80 -10.46 20.97 10.61
CA ALA A 80 -11.27 19.75 10.63
C ALA A 80 -10.43 18.50 10.93
N LEU A 81 -9.23 18.38 10.33
CA LEU A 81 -8.32 17.26 10.59
C LEU A 81 -7.83 17.25 12.04
N ILE A 82 -7.49 18.41 12.62
CA ILE A 82 -7.09 18.50 14.03
C ILE A 82 -8.22 18.04 14.95
N SER A 83 -9.45 18.48 14.70
CA SER A 83 -10.63 18.05 15.46
C SER A 83 -10.85 16.54 15.37
N ALA A 84 -10.81 15.98 14.16
CA ALA A 84 -11.00 14.54 13.96
C ALA A 84 -9.92 13.69 14.65
N LEU A 85 -8.65 14.12 14.59
CA LEU A 85 -7.56 13.47 15.32
C LEU A 85 -7.74 13.59 16.84
N GLY A 86 -8.23 14.73 17.32
CA GLY A 86 -8.53 14.95 18.73
C GLY A 86 -9.60 14.00 19.26
N GLU A 87 -10.66 13.79 18.48
CA GLU A 87 -11.72 12.83 18.81
C GLU A 87 -11.21 11.39 18.81
N GLU A 88 -10.52 10.97 17.74
CA GLU A 88 -9.99 9.61 17.58
C GLU A 88 -9.03 9.23 18.71
N PHE A 89 -8.08 10.12 19.02
CA PHE A 89 -7.04 9.86 20.02
C PHE A 89 -7.40 10.37 21.42
N LYS A 90 -8.59 10.94 21.62
CA LYS A 90 -9.05 11.52 22.90
C LYS A 90 -8.10 12.60 23.44
N LEU A 91 -7.67 13.49 22.54
CA LEU A 91 -6.76 14.59 22.82
C LEU A 91 -7.44 15.94 22.55
N SER A 92 -7.05 16.96 23.30
CA SER A 92 -7.37 18.34 22.92
C SER A 92 -6.50 18.82 21.76
N ASP A 93 -6.99 19.83 21.02
CA ASP A 93 -6.26 20.58 19.99
C ASP A 93 -4.84 21.00 20.40
N LYS A 94 -4.62 21.39 21.66
CA LYS A 94 -3.29 21.76 22.22
C LYS A 94 -2.23 20.66 22.15
N HIS A 95 -2.62 19.40 21.99
CA HIS A 95 -1.71 18.27 21.88
C HIS A 95 -1.36 17.93 20.42
N ILE A 96 -2.01 18.57 19.44
CA ILE A 96 -1.92 18.19 18.03
C ILE A 96 -1.30 19.33 17.23
N THR A 97 -0.29 19.00 16.45
CA THR A 97 0.26 19.88 15.42
C THR A 97 0.36 19.11 14.11
N LEU A 98 0.15 19.81 13.00
CA LEU A 98 0.25 19.25 11.65
C LEU A 98 1.50 19.81 10.97
N GLY A 99 2.26 18.93 10.33
CA GLY A 99 3.37 19.25 9.44
C GLY A 99 3.23 18.48 8.12
N ASN A 100 4.02 18.85 7.11
CA ASN A 100 4.06 18.21 5.81
C ASN A 100 4.91 16.91 5.86
N GLY A 101 4.40 15.94 6.62
CA GLY A 101 5.12 14.72 6.98
C GLY A 101 5.84 14.85 8.33
N SER A 102 6.11 13.71 8.96
CA SER A 102 6.74 13.66 10.29
C SER A 102 8.16 14.24 10.31
N SER A 103 8.89 14.15 9.19
CA SER A 103 10.25 14.70 9.05
C SER A 103 10.30 16.20 9.34
N GLU A 104 9.33 16.99 8.86
CA GLU A 104 9.25 18.43 9.15
C GLU A 104 8.99 18.67 10.64
N THR A 105 8.04 17.95 11.24
CA THR A 105 7.71 18.10 12.67
C THR A 105 8.90 17.73 13.57
N ILE A 106 9.65 16.68 13.21
CA ILE A 106 10.88 16.29 13.92
C ILE A 106 11.94 17.38 13.79
N GLN A 107 12.15 17.92 12.57
CA GLN A 107 13.10 19.00 12.34
C GLN A 107 12.74 20.24 13.17
N ALA A 108 11.47 20.64 13.19
CA ALA A 108 10.99 21.78 13.97
C ALA A 108 11.24 21.58 15.47
N ALA A 109 10.97 20.38 16.00
CA ALA A 109 11.23 20.04 17.40
C ALA A 109 12.73 20.13 17.75
N VAL A 110 13.60 19.58 16.90
CA VAL A 110 15.05 19.64 17.07
C VAL A 110 15.54 21.09 17.03
N GLN A 111 15.10 21.87 16.04
CA GLN A 111 15.46 23.28 15.90
C GLN A 111 15.01 24.10 17.12
N TYR A 112 13.81 23.84 17.65
CA TYR A 112 13.32 24.51 18.85
C TYR A 112 14.23 24.26 20.06
N VAL A 113 14.59 23.00 20.32
CA VAL A 113 15.47 22.62 21.44
C VAL A 113 16.86 23.23 21.27
N ALA A 114 17.44 23.14 20.07
CA ALA A 114 18.77 23.70 19.77
C ALA A 114 18.80 25.23 19.97
N ASN A 115 17.80 25.94 19.43
CA ASN A 115 17.68 27.39 19.59
C ASN A 115 17.50 27.80 21.05
N LYS A 116 16.73 27.02 21.83
CA LYS A 116 16.56 27.26 23.26
C LYS A 116 17.89 27.13 24.02
N ALA A 117 18.68 26.10 23.71
CA ALA A 117 19.99 25.89 24.34
C ALA A 117 20.98 27.02 24.01
N GLN A 118 21.08 27.44 22.75
CA GLN A 118 21.96 28.54 22.34
C GLN A 118 21.64 29.86 23.05
N LYS A 119 20.34 30.17 23.23
CA LYS A 119 19.90 31.37 23.97
C LYS A 119 20.24 31.31 25.45
N GLN A 120 20.23 30.12 26.06
CA GLN A 120 20.62 29.93 27.46
C GLN A 120 22.12 30.20 27.65
N VAL A 121 22.97 29.68 26.75
CA VAL A 121 24.42 29.92 26.79
C VAL A 121 24.74 31.41 26.68
N LYS A 122 24.14 32.11 25.70
CA LYS A 122 24.36 33.56 25.51
C LYS A 122 23.90 34.44 26.67
N ARG A 123 22.99 33.96 27.53
CA ARG A 123 22.52 34.71 28.70
C ARG A 123 23.47 34.65 29.89
N HIS A 124 24.41 33.69 29.89
CA HIS A 124 25.37 33.47 30.98
C HIS A 124 26.81 33.85 30.58
N SER A 125 27.01 34.45 29.40
CA SER A 125 28.28 35.04 28.93
C SER A 125 28.15 36.56 28.96
#